data_AF-A0A7Y7DVH6-F1
#
_entry.id   AF-A0A7Y7DVH6-F1
#
_cell.length_a   1.000
_cell.length_b   1.000
_cell.length_c   1.000
_cell.angle_alpha   90.00
_cell.angle_beta   90.00
_cell.angle_gamma   90.00
#
_symmetry.space_group_name_H-M   'P 1'
#
loop_
_entity.id
_entity.type
_entity.pdbx_description
1 polymer ?
#
loop_
_entity_poly.entity_id
_entity_poly.type
_entity_poly.pdbx_seq_one_letter_code
_entity_poly.pdbx_strand_id
1 'polypeptide(L)'
;MNFKKIQLMLGVLFVFILILATNLIDQRNFEEMQSSIKTIYEDRLVAQDIIYDLNLHIQNKDMANALQNYDLYKSQAGSINKNIERLLVKYEATKLTPKESDLLADLKYEIQLLTKHEVSITDSSNRTHDLIETQLTKIKSNLLALEQVQLEEGKRAVGKGEKAIYTSELFTNMEICGLIILAIIFQVIILTGPKKQLNFKWGDRDHAKNNSRET
;
A
#
# COMPACT_ATOMS: atom_id res chain seq x y z
N MET A 1 42.04 -26.42 14.19
CA MET A 1 40.72 -25.97 14.69
C MET A 1 39.77 -27.16 14.64
N ASN A 2 39.07 -27.50 15.74
CA ASN A 2 38.21 -28.70 15.77
C ASN A 2 37.05 -28.55 14.78
N PHE A 3 36.80 -29.55 13.94
CA PHE A 3 35.74 -29.56 12.93
C PHE A 3 34.36 -29.15 13.52
N LYS A 4 34.05 -29.61 14.74
CA LYS A 4 32.83 -29.21 15.48
C LYS A 4 32.72 -27.72 15.78
N LYS A 5 33.85 -27.03 16.04
CA LYS A 5 33.85 -25.58 16.29
C LYS A 5 33.54 -24.80 15.00
N ILE A 6 34.03 -25.27 13.86
CA ILE A 6 33.72 -24.67 12.55
C ILE A 6 32.24 -24.85 12.22
N GLN A 7 31.70 -26.06 12.41
CA GLN A 7 30.28 -26.33 12.17
C GLN A 7 29.35 -25.48 13.04
N LEU A 8 29.70 -25.30 14.32
CA LEU A 8 28.93 -24.47 15.23
C LEU A 8 28.98 -22.99 14.85
N MET A 9 30.16 -22.49 14.45
CA MET A 9 30.32 -21.11 13.96
C MET A 9 29.52 -20.87 12.67
N LEU A 10 29.54 -21.81 11.72
CA LEU A 10 28.78 -21.72 10.49
C LEU A 10 27.27 -21.72 10.75
N GLY A 11 26.79 -22.57 11.67
CA GLY A 11 25.37 -22.64 12.02
C GLY A 11 24.85 -21.33 12.63
N VAL A 12 25.62 -20.75 13.56
CA VAL A 12 25.26 -19.45 14.17
C VAL A 12 25.26 -18.33 13.12
N LEU A 13 26.27 -18.31 12.24
CA LEU A 13 26.32 -17.34 11.15
C LEU A 13 25.12 -17.49 10.21
N PHE A 14 24.72 -18.72 9.91
CA PHE A 14 23.57 -18.99 9.06
C PHE A 14 22.25 -18.51 9.69
N VAL A 15 22.02 -18.78 10.98
CA VAL A 15 20.87 -18.25 11.73
C VAL A 15 20.84 -16.72 11.65
N PHE A 16 21.99 -16.07 11.85
CA PHE A 16 22.08 -14.62 11.78
C PHE A 16 21.72 -14.07 10.39
N ILE A 17 22.25 -14.69 9.33
CA ILE A 17 21.93 -14.31 7.94
C ILE A 17 20.43 -14.53 7.65
N LEU A 18 19.85 -15.62 8.14
CA LEU A 18 18.43 -15.93 7.97
C LEU A 18 17.57 -14.83 8.61
N ILE A 19 17.80 -14.53 9.89
CA ILE A 19 17.05 -13.48 10.61
C ILE A 19 17.22 -12.12 9.92
N LEU A 20 18.44 -11.78 9.49
CA LEU A 20 18.71 -10.52 8.80
C LEU A 20 17.98 -10.44 7.45
N ALA A 21 17.96 -11.54 6.69
CA ALA A 21 17.27 -11.60 5.42
C ALA A 21 15.76 -11.43 5.58
N THR A 22 15.13 -12.13 6.54
CA THR A 22 13.70 -11.97 6.78
C THR A 22 13.37 -10.55 7.25
N ASN A 23 14.15 -10.00 8.18
CA ASN A 23 13.95 -8.62 8.65
C ASN A 23 13.98 -7.61 7.50
N LEU A 24 14.96 -7.72 6.58
CA LEU A 24 15.06 -6.84 5.43
C LEU A 24 13.85 -6.98 4.47
N ILE A 25 13.38 -8.21 4.26
CA ILE A 25 12.21 -8.50 3.42
C ILE A 25 10.94 -7.95 4.06
N ASP A 26 10.76 -8.15 5.36
CA ASP A 26 9.61 -7.65 6.11
C ASP A 26 9.57 -6.13 6.14
N GLN A 27 10.72 -5.46 6.35
CA GLN A 27 10.80 -4.01 6.28
C GLN A 27 10.33 -3.50 4.91
N ARG A 28 10.83 -4.09 3.82
CA ARG A 28 10.43 -3.71 2.46
C ARG A 28 8.93 -3.92 2.23
N ASN A 29 8.39 -5.07 2.64
CA ASN A 29 6.97 -5.37 2.47
C ASN A 29 6.11 -4.41 3.32
N PHE A 30 6.56 -4.05 4.52
CA PHE A 30 5.90 -3.06 5.37
C PHE A 30 5.86 -1.67 4.70
N GLU A 31 6.95 -1.23 4.09
CA GLU A 31 7.00 0.02 3.32
C GLU A 31 6.03 0.00 2.12
N GLU A 32 5.96 -1.12 1.37
CA GLU A 32 5.01 -1.29 0.26
C GLU A 32 3.54 -1.27 0.74
N MET A 33 3.25 -1.90 1.89
CA MET A 33 1.95 -1.86 2.55
C MET A 33 1.60 -0.43 2.99
N GLN A 34 2.51 0.27 3.66
CA GLN A 34 2.31 1.65 4.13
C GLN A 34 2.06 2.60 2.95
N SER A 35 2.85 2.48 1.87
CA SER A 35 2.65 3.26 0.65
C SER A 35 1.28 2.99 0.01
N SER A 36 0.79 1.75 0.09
CA SER A 36 -0.54 1.39 -0.42
C SER A 36 -1.65 2.04 0.40
N ILE A 37 -1.57 2.01 1.73
CA ILE A 37 -2.50 2.70 2.64
C ILE A 37 -2.50 4.20 2.37
N LYS A 38 -1.31 4.81 2.24
CA LYS A 38 -1.18 6.23 1.91
C LYS A 38 -1.86 6.57 0.58
N THR A 39 -1.66 5.75 -0.45
CA THR A 39 -2.31 5.94 -1.75
C THR A 39 -3.84 5.82 -1.65
N ILE A 40 -4.35 4.86 -0.89
CA ILE A 40 -5.79 4.68 -0.68
C ILE A 40 -6.39 5.92 -0.01
N TYR A 41 -5.75 6.43 1.04
CA TYR A 41 -6.28 7.55 1.81
C TYR A 41 -6.01 8.91 1.14
N GLU A 42 -4.74 9.29 1.00
CA GLU A 42 -4.35 10.64 0.58
C GLU A 42 -4.63 10.90 -0.91
N ASP A 43 -4.47 9.88 -1.77
CA ASP A 43 -4.66 10.07 -3.21
C ASP A 43 -6.08 9.69 -3.64
N ARG A 44 -6.55 8.47 -3.34
CA ARG A 44 -7.81 7.96 -3.90
C ARG A 44 -9.06 8.46 -3.16
N LEU A 45 -9.07 8.41 -1.82
CA LEU A 45 -10.25 8.81 -1.03
C LEU A 45 -10.49 10.33 -1.09
N VAL A 46 -9.43 11.13 -0.99
CA VAL A 46 -9.53 12.60 -1.15
C VAL A 46 -10.02 12.96 -2.56
N ALA A 47 -9.52 12.30 -3.60
CA ALA A 47 -9.99 12.54 -4.96
C ALA A 47 -11.46 12.14 -5.15
N GLN A 48 -11.91 11.04 -4.53
CA GLN A 48 -13.33 10.65 -4.55
C GLN A 48 -14.23 11.65 -3.82
N ASP A 49 -13.80 12.19 -2.68
CA ASP A 49 -14.53 13.24 -1.96
C ASP A 49 -14.74 14.49 -2.83
N ILE A 50 -13.70 14.89 -3.57
CA ILE A 50 -13.79 16.01 -4.52
C ILE A 50 -14.76 15.70 -5.68
N ILE A 51 -14.73 14.49 -6.25
CA ILE A 51 -15.67 14.07 -7.30
C ILE A 51 -17.11 14.07 -6.76
N TYR A 52 -17.31 13.64 -5.52
CA TYR A 52 -18.61 13.65 -4.86
C TYR A 52 -19.15 15.08 -4.73
N ASP A 53 -18.34 16.02 -4.24
CA ASP A 53 -18.72 17.44 -4.15
C ASP A 53 -19.02 18.06 -5.52
N LEU A 54 -18.23 17.71 -6.55
CA LEU A 54 -18.50 18.11 -7.93
C LEU A 54 -19.86 17.59 -8.40
N ASN A 55 -20.14 16.30 -8.17
CA ASN A 55 -21.42 15.68 -8.49
C ASN A 55 -22.59 16.40 -7.81
N LEU A 56 -22.45 16.79 -6.54
CA LEU A 56 -23.49 17.53 -5.83
C LEU A 56 -23.77 18.90 -6.49
N HIS A 57 -22.74 19.64 -6.86
CA HIS A 57 -22.91 20.91 -7.56
C HIS A 57 -23.53 20.75 -8.95
N ILE A 58 -23.14 19.73 -9.71
CA ILE A 58 -23.71 19.43 -11.02
C ILE A 58 -25.17 18.98 -10.91
N GLN A 59 -25.52 18.15 -9.91
CA GLN A 59 -26.90 17.76 -9.63
C GLN A 59 -27.77 18.97 -9.27
N ASN A 60 -27.27 19.91 -8.48
CA ASN A 60 -28.02 21.14 -8.17
C ASN A 60 -28.32 21.97 -9.42
N LYS A 61 -27.35 22.08 -10.34
CA LYS A 61 -27.56 22.77 -11.63
C LYS A 61 -28.56 22.04 -12.52
N ASP A 62 -28.49 20.72 -12.54
CA ASP A 62 -29.41 19.89 -13.30
C ASP A 62 -30.85 19.99 -12.81
N MET A 63 -31.05 19.95 -11.49
CA MET A 63 -32.36 20.18 -10.87
C MET A 63 -32.90 21.58 -11.19
N ALA A 64 -32.05 22.62 -11.10
CA ALA A 64 -32.45 23.98 -11.41
C ALA A 64 -32.80 24.18 -12.89
N ASN A 65 -32.06 23.53 -13.79
CA ASN A 65 -32.37 23.49 -15.22
C ASN A 65 -33.72 22.80 -15.46
N ALA A 66 -33.95 21.62 -14.88
CA ALA A 66 -35.19 20.84 -15.03
C ALA A 66 -36.43 21.58 -14.49
N LEU A 67 -36.29 22.33 -13.39
CA LEU A 67 -37.36 23.15 -12.84
C LEU A 67 -37.59 24.46 -13.61
N GLN A 68 -36.76 24.77 -14.62
CA GLN A 68 -36.79 26.02 -15.39
C GLN A 68 -36.82 27.27 -14.50
N ASN A 69 -36.22 27.21 -13.31
CA ASN A 69 -36.19 28.30 -12.35
C ASN A 69 -34.97 29.18 -12.58
N TYR A 70 -35.04 29.99 -13.63
CA TYR A 70 -33.92 30.78 -14.14
C TYR A 70 -33.45 31.89 -13.17
N ASP A 71 -34.32 32.41 -12.32
CA ASP A 71 -33.94 33.44 -11.32
C ASP A 71 -33.10 32.85 -10.18
N LEU A 72 -33.44 31.64 -9.71
CA LEU A 72 -32.60 30.89 -8.77
C LEU A 72 -31.29 30.43 -9.43
N TYR A 73 -31.37 30.00 -10.69
CA TYR A 73 -30.19 29.60 -11.46
C TYR A 73 -29.19 30.75 -11.57
N LYS A 74 -29.65 31.94 -12.00
CA LYS A 74 -28.77 33.10 -12.22
C LYS A 74 -28.20 33.67 -10.93
N SER A 75 -28.98 33.68 -9.84
CA SER A 75 -28.52 34.19 -8.54
C SER A 75 -27.50 33.26 -7.86
N GLN A 76 -27.57 31.94 -8.07
CA GLN A 76 -26.67 30.97 -7.45
C GLN A 76 -25.53 30.50 -8.37
N ALA A 77 -25.68 30.61 -9.70
CA ALA A 77 -24.70 30.12 -10.68
C ALA A 77 -23.29 30.68 -10.43
N GLY A 78 -23.16 31.96 -10.10
CA GLY A 78 -21.86 32.57 -9.82
C GLY A 78 -21.12 31.94 -8.63
N SER A 79 -21.85 31.59 -7.56
CA SER A 79 -21.27 30.94 -6.37
C SER A 79 -20.94 29.47 -6.66
N ILE A 80 -21.86 28.74 -7.30
CA ILE A 80 -21.67 27.34 -7.66
C ILE A 80 -20.50 27.18 -8.63
N ASN A 81 -20.37 28.05 -9.64
CA ASN A 81 -19.26 28.01 -10.60
C ASN A 81 -17.90 28.22 -9.93
N LYS A 82 -17.81 29.15 -8.97
CA LYS A 82 -16.59 29.35 -8.18
C LYS A 82 -16.24 28.15 -7.31
N ASN A 83 -17.23 27.46 -6.77
CA ASN A 83 -16.99 26.24 -5.98
C ASN A 83 -16.52 25.09 -6.87
N ILE A 84 -17.17 24.89 -8.03
CA ILE A 84 -16.74 23.91 -9.04
C ILE A 84 -15.31 24.19 -9.48
N GLU A 85 -14.95 25.42 -9.81
CA GLU A 85 -13.58 25.80 -10.20
C GLU A 85 -12.57 25.48 -9.09
N ARG A 86 -12.90 25.80 -7.84
CA ARG A 86 -12.05 25.47 -6.68
C ARG A 86 -11.86 23.97 -6.52
N LEU A 87 -12.91 23.18 -6.72
CA LEU A 87 -12.85 21.72 -6.65
C LEU A 87 -12.02 21.14 -7.78
N LEU A 88 -12.14 21.67 -9.01
CA LEU A 88 -11.30 21.27 -10.13
C LEU A 88 -9.82 21.53 -9.85
N VAL A 89 -9.46 22.71 -9.32
CA VAL A 89 -8.08 23.02 -8.94
C VAL A 89 -7.56 22.09 -7.84
N LYS A 90 -8.40 21.76 -6.85
CA LYS A 90 -8.04 20.77 -5.82
C LYS A 90 -7.82 19.39 -6.42
N TYR A 91 -8.67 18.97 -7.36
CA TYR A 91 -8.53 17.68 -8.02
C TYR A 91 -7.26 17.61 -8.87
N GLU A 92 -6.91 18.69 -9.57
CA GLU A 92 -5.65 18.81 -10.32
C GLU A 92 -4.40 18.71 -9.46
N ALA A 93 -4.48 19.13 -8.20
CA ALA A 93 -3.38 19.01 -7.25
C ALA A 93 -3.22 17.59 -6.68
N THR A 94 -4.17 16.69 -6.93
CA THR A 94 -4.05 15.27 -6.56
C THR A 94 -3.12 14.53 -7.53
N LYS A 95 -2.78 13.30 -7.19
CA LYS A 95 -1.95 12.45 -8.04
C LYS A 95 -2.77 11.85 -9.18
N LEU A 96 -2.84 12.56 -10.31
CA LEU A 96 -3.57 12.09 -11.49
C LEU A 96 -2.83 10.96 -12.22
N THR A 97 -3.58 9.96 -12.68
CA THR A 97 -3.15 9.03 -13.73
C THR A 97 -3.27 9.69 -15.11
N PRO A 98 -2.61 9.15 -16.15
CA PRO A 98 -2.77 9.66 -17.51
C PRO A 98 -4.24 9.69 -17.96
N LYS A 99 -5.01 8.63 -17.66
CA LYS A 99 -6.44 8.57 -17.99
C LYS A 99 -7.26 9.65 -17.27
N GLU A 100 -6.96 9.88 -15.99
CA GLU A 100 -7.65 10.93 -15.21
C GLU A 100 -7.32 12.32 -15.73
N SER A 101 -6.07 12.55 -16.15
CA SER A 101 -5.68 13.83 -16.75
C SER A 101 -6.47 14.13 -18.02
N ASP A 102 -6.66 13.13 -18.88
CA ASP A 102 -7.44 13.29 -20.13
C ASP A 102 -8.91 13.56 -19.82
N LEU A 103 -9.53 12.73 -18.96
CA LEU A 103 -10.92 12.89 -18.54
C LEU A 103 -11.18 14.24 -17.85
N LEU A 104 -10.23 14.70 -17.02
CA LEU A 104 -10.32 15.98 -16.34
C LEU A 104 -10.23 17.16 -17.31
N ALA A 105 -9.37 17.08 -18.34
CA ALA A 105 -9.30 18.09 -19.37
C ALA A 105 -10.64 18.21 -20.12
N ASP A 106 -11.24 17.08 -20.48
CA ASP A 106 -12.56 17.03 -21.08
C ASP A 106 -13.63 17.60 -20.13
N LEU A 107 -13.59 17.25 -18.85
CA LEU A 107 -14.54 17.73 -17.85
C LEU A 107 -14.49 19.25 -17.73
N LYS A 108 -13.29 19.82 -17.68
CA LYS A 108 -13.08 21.28 -17.65
C LYS A 108 -13.62 21.96 -18.89
N TYR A 109 -13.36 21.39 -20.07
CA TYR A 109 -13.90 21.89 -21.32
C TYR A 109 -15.43 21.90 -21.31
N GLU A 110 -16.06 20.80 -20.89
CA GLU A 110 -17.51 20.68 -20.84
C GLU A 110 -18.12 21.63 -19.77
N ILE A 111 -17.47 21.84 -18.63
CA ILE A 111 -17.91 22.82 -17.62
C ILE A 111 -17.81 24.26 -18.15
N GLN A 112 -16.77 24.60 -18.92
CA GLN A 112 -16.64 25.92 -19.53
C GLN A 112 -17.74 26.18 -20.56
N LEU A 113 -18.07 25.18 -21.39
CA LEU A 113 -19.19 25.27 -22.33
C LEU A 113 -20.52 25.46 -21.60
N LEU A 114 -20.74 24.70 -20.52
CA LEU A 114 -21.91 24.87 -19.66
C LEU A 114 -22.01 26.32 -19.22
N THR A 115 -20.99 26.86 -18.55
CA THR A 115 -20.99 28.25 -18.06
C THR A 115 -21.26 29.29 -19.14
N LYS A 116 -20.78 29.08 -20.39
CA LYS A 116 -21.11 29.97 -21.52
C LYS A 116 -22.60 29.93 -21.85
N HIS A 117 -23.20 28.74 -21.89
CA HIS A 117 -24.64 28.60 -22.10
C HIS A 117 -25.44 29.24 -20.97
N GLU A 118 -24.98 29.13 -19.71
CA GLU A 118 -25.62 29.77 -18.54
C GLU A 118 -25.69 31.29 -18.66
N VAL A 119 -24.60 31.93 -19.11
CA VAL A 119 -24.53 33.40 -19.25
C VAL A 119 -25.41 33.88 -20.40
N SER A 120 -25.60 33.06 -21.44
CA SER A 120 -26.42 33.40 -22.60
C SER A 120 -27.94 33.32 -22.37
N ILE A 121 -28.38 32.83 -21.20
CA ILE A 121 -29.79 32.79 -20.80
C ILE A 121 -30.31 34.23 -20.68
N THR A 122 -31.01 34.68 -21.71
CA THR A 122 -31.57 36.05 -21.75
C THR A 122 -33.09 36.06 -21.62
N ASP A 123 -33.78 34.97 -21.92
CA ASP A 123 -35.16 34.68 -21.53
C ASP A 123 -35.45 33.21 -21.93
N SER A 124 -36.44 32.61 -21.28
CA SER A 124 -36.89 31.20 -21.29
C SER A 124 -37.13 30.57 -22.67
N SER A 125 -36.08 30.43 -23.48
CA SER A 125 -36.12 29.70 -24.76
C SER A 125 -35.80 28.22 -24.53
N ASN A 126 -36.71 27.33 -24.93
CA ASN A 126 -36.54 25.87 -24.84
C ASN A 126 -35.20 25.39 -25.44
N ARG A 127 -34.69 26.07 -26.48
CA ARG A 127 -33.40 25.73 -27.11
C ARG A 127 -32.21 25.87 -26.16
N THR A 128 -32.22 26.83 -25.24
CA THR A 128 -31.11 27.03 -24.29
C THR A 128 -31.13 25.95 -23.21
N HIS A 129 -32.33 25.52 -22.81
CA HIS A 129 -32.55 24.42 -21.89
C HIS A 129 -31.98 23.10 -22.42
N ASP A 130 -32.31 22.75 -23.67
CA ASP A 130 -31.81 21.53 -24.34
C ASP A 130 -30.27 21.50 -24.45
N LEU A 131 -29.66 22.66 -24.72
CA LEU A 131 -28.20 22.80 -24.78
C LEU A 131 -27.56 22.57 -23.40
N ILE A 132 -28.14 23.15 -22.34
CA ILE A 132 -27.66 22.97 -20.96
C ILE A 132 -27.84 21.52 -20.52
N GLU A 133 -28.98 20.89 -20.82
CA GLU A 133 -29.24 19.49 -20.48
C GLU A 133 -28.25 18.54 -21.17
N THR A 134 -28.01 18.76 -22.47
CA THR A 134 -27.01 18.01 -23.23
C THR A 134 -25.63 18.12 -22.57
N GLN A 135 -25.29 19.34 -22.15
CA GLN A 135 -24.00 19.64 -21.54
C GLN A 135 -23.85 19.00 -20.15
N LEU A 136 -24.88 19.07 -19.32
CA LEU A 136 -24.94 18.43 -18.02
C LEU A 136 -24.83 16.91 -18.13
N THR A 137 -25.45 16.31 -19.15
CA THR A 137 -25.36 14.87 -19.41
C THR A 137 -23.93 14.44 -19.71
N LYS A 138 -23.20 15.20 -20.53
CA LYS A 138 -21.78 14.95 -20.80
C LYS A 138 -20.92 15.09 -19.55
N ILE A 139 -21.14 16.14 -18.76
CA ILE A 139 -20.41 16.37 -17.51
C ILE A 139 -20.63 15.21 -16.54
N LYS A 140 -21.89 14.77 -16.35
CA LYS A 140 -22.21 13.61 -15.51
C LYS A 140 -21.53 12.34 -16.01
N SER A 141 -21.56 12.10 -17.33
CA SER A 141 -20.86 10.94 -17.92
C SER A 141 -19.36 10.98 -17.65
N ASN A 142 -18.74 12.16 -17.71
CA ASN A 142 -17.32 12.31 -17.47
C ASN A 142 -16.97 12.14 -15.98
N LEU A 143 -17.78 12.69 -15.07
CA LEU A 143 -17.64 12.46 -13.63
C LEU A 143 -17.80 10.98 -13.27
N LEU A 144 -18.74 10.27 -13.88
CA LEU A 144 -18.88 8.81 -13.72
C LEU A 144 -17.64 8.05 -14.23
N ALA A 145 -17.08 8.46 -15.37
CA ALA A 145 -15.84 7.85 -15.88
C ALA A 145 -14.66 8.08 -14.93
N LEU A 146 -14.51 9.29 -14.38
CA LEU A 146 -13.50 9.60 -13.37
C LEU A 146 -13.69 8.76 -12.10
N GLU A 147 -14.93 8.60 -11.63
CA GLU A 147 -15.25 7.77 -10.47
C GLU A 147 -14.88 6.29 -10.70
N GLN A 148 -15.15 5.77 -11.89
CA GLN A 148 -14.76 4.40 -12.26
C GLN A 148 -13.24 4.22 -12.25
N VAL A 149 -12.49 5.15 -12.83
CA VAL A 149 -11.01 5.09 -12.82
C VAL A 149 -10.48 5.18 -11.38
N GLN A 150 -11.05 6.03 -10.54
CA GLN A 150 -10.68 6.13 -9.12
C GLN A 150 -10.94 4.83 -8.35
N LEU A 151 -12.06 4.15 -8.61
CA LEU A 151 -12.35 2.84 -8.03
C LEU A 151 -11.37 1.76 -8.52
N GLU A 152 -10.99 1.77 -9.79
CA GLU A 152 -9.99 0.85 -10.33
C GLU A 152 -8.61 1.05 -9.69
N GLU A 153 -8.15 2.29 -9.59
CA GLU A 153 -6.87 2.61 -8.95
C GLU A 153 -6.90 2.36 -7.43
N GLY A 154 -8.04 2.58 -6.78
CA GLY A 154 -8.27 2.21 -5.39
C GLY A 154 -8.12 0.70 -5.16
N LYS A 155 -8.79 -0.12 -5.98
CA LYS A 155 -8.64 -1.59 -5.94
C LYS A 155 -7.21 -2.04 -6.19
N ARG A 156 -6.52 -1.39 -7.13
CA ARG A 156 -5.12 -1.68 -7.44
C ARG A 156 -4.20 -1.36 -6.26
N ALA A 157 -4.44 -0.27 -5.55
CA ALA A 157 -3.69 0.08 -4.34
C ALA A 157 -3.92 -0.94 -3.22
N VAL A 158 -5.17 -1.36 -2.99
CA VAL A 158 -5.50 -2.44 -2.03
C VAL A 158 -4.75 -3.73 -2.40
N GLY A 159 -4.83 -4.18 -3.65
CA GLY A 159 -4.17 -5.40 -4.09
C GLY A 159 -2.65 -5.39 -3.95
N LYS A 160 -1.99 -4.22 -4.06
CA LYS A 160 -0.55 -4.08 -3.78
C LYS A 160 -0.26 -4.26 -2.28
N GLY A 161 -1.07 -3.65 -1.42
CA GLY A 161 -0.94 -3.80 0.04
C GLY A 161 -1.16 -5.24 0.49
N GLU A 162 -2.21 -5.88 0.00
CA GLU A 162 -2.50 -7.30 0.29
C GLU A 162 -1.36 -8.21 -0.14
N LYS A 163 -0.80 -7.98 -1.33
CA LYS A 163 0.34 -8.77 -1.82
C LYS A 163 1.55 -8.62 -0.89
N ALA A 164 1.84 -7.41 -0.42
CA ALA A 164 2.96 -7.16 0.49
C ALA A 164 2.77 -7.88 1.85
N ILE A 165 1.55 -7.88 2.38
CA ILE A 165 1.18 -8.62 3.59
C ILE A 165 1.38 -10.12 3.36
N TYR A 166 0.80 -10.67 2.30
CA TYR A 166 0.90 -12.10 1.98
C TYR A 166 2.36 -12.55 1.80
N THR A 167 3.19 -11.74 1.14
CA THR A 167 4.61 -12.07 0.99
C THR A 167 5.33 -12.09 2.34
N SER A 168 5.07 -11.13 3.24
CA SER A 168 5.66 -11.12 4.58
C SER A 168 5.25 -12.34 5.40
N GLU A 169 3.98 -12.73 5.35
CA GLU A 169 3.49 -13.95 6.03
C GLU A 169 4.17 -15.22 5.50
N LEU A 170 4.32 -15.35 4.18
CA LEU A 170 5.02 -16.49 3.59
C LEU A 170 6.48 -16.58 4.04
N PHE A 171 7.22 -15.46 4.05
CA PHE A 171 8.61 -15.44 4.48
C PHE A 171 8.75 -15.73 5.97
N THR A 172 7.89 -15.17 6.82
CA THR A 172 7.84 -15.49 8.26
C THR A 172 7.61 -16.99 8.49
N ASN A 173 6.66 -17.60 7.78
CA ASN A 173 6.38 -19.03 7.90
C ASN A 173 7.58 -19.91 7.47
N MET A 174 8.28 -19.51 6.41
CA MET A 174 9.51 -20.19 5.98
C MET A 174 10.64 -20.03 6.99
N GLU A 175 10.79 -18.85 7.61
CA GLU A 175 11.77 -18.63 8.67
C GLU A 175 11.51 -19.53 9.87
N ILE A 176 10.26 -19.62 10.37
CA ILE A 176 9.92 -20.48 11.49
C ILE A 176 10.27 -21.94 11.18
N CYS A 177 9.92 -22.43 9.99
CA CYS A 177 10.31 -23.77 9.54
C CYS A 177 11.84 -23.94 9.49
N GLY A 178 12.56 -22.96 8.96
CA GLY A 178 14.03 -22.95 8.90
C GLY A 178 14.68 -23.00 10.27
N LEU A 179 14.18 -22.23 11.24
CA LEU A 179 14.65 -22.20 12.63
C LEU A 179 14.41 -23.54 13.34
N ILE A 180 13.27 -24.20 13.11
CA ILE A 180 12.98 -25.53 13.65
C ILE A 180 13.97 -26.56 13.10
N ILE A 181 14.21 -26.58 11.79
CA ILE A 181 15.17 -27.50 11.16
C ILE A 181 16.58 -27.27 11.73
N LEU A 182 17.00 -26.01 11.87
CA LEU A 182 18.29 -25.65 12.46
C LEU A 182 18.41 -26.11 13.92
N ALA A 183 17.36 -25.94 14.72
CA ALA A 183 17.34 -26.39 16.11
C ALA A 183 17.57 -27.91 16.21
N ILE A 184 16.91 -28.70 15.35
CA ILE A 184 17.09 -30.15 15.28
C ILE A 184 18.53 -30.51 14.89
N ILE A 185 19.11 -29.82 13.89
CA ILE A 185 20.51 -30.04 13.47
C ILE A 185 21.47 -29.78 14.62
N PHE A 186 21.30 -28.68 15.36
CA PHE A 186 22.11 -28.38 16.53
C PHE A 186 22.02 -29.46 17.60
N GLN A 187 20.82 -29.97 17.89
CA GLN A 187 20.61 -31.03 18.87
C GLN A 187 21.37 -32.31 18.49
N VAL A 188 21.39 -32.69 17.20
CA VAL A 188 22.15 -33.85 16.70
C VAL A 188 23.67 -33.64 16.80
N ILE A 189 24.16 -32.43 16.44
CA ILE A 189 25.60 -32.10 16.52
C ILE A 189 26.11 -32.16 17.96
N ILE A 190 25.30 -31.66 18.91
CA ILE A 190 25.62 -31.70 20.35
C ILE A 190 25.62 -33.15 20.85
N LEU A 191 24.61 -33.95 20.50
CA LEU A 191 24.47 -35.33 20.98
C LEU A 191 25.58 -36.27 20.46
N THR A 192 26.08 -36.04 19.24
CA THR A 192 27.21 -36.79 18.66
C THR A 192 28.59 -36.36 19.20
N GLY A 193 28.63 -35.50 20.23
CA GLY A 193 29.80 -35.20 21.09
C GLY A 193 30.56 -36.46 21.54
N PRO A 194 31.88 -36.60 21.31
CA PRO A 194 32.61 -37.70 21.92
C PRO A 194 32.46 -37.61 23.44
N LYS A 195 31.90 -38.67 24.06
CA LYS A 195 31.85 -38.82 25.51
C LYS A 195 33.30 -38.76 26.00
N LYS A 196 33.68 -37.69 26.72
CA LYS A 196 34.96 -37.64 27.39
C LYS A 196 35.00 -38.80 28.38
N GLN A 197 35.77 -39.84 28.06
CA GLN A 197 36.05 -40.90 29.00
C GLN A 197 36.91 -40.28 30.10
N LEU A 198 36.33 -40.11 31.28
CA LEU A 198 37.07 -39.76 32.50
C LEU A 198 38.00 -40.94 32.80
N ASN A 199 39.24 -40.89 32.31
CA ASN A 199 40.29 -41.81 32.74
C ASN A 199 40.70 -41.42 34.16
N PHE A 200 39.98 -41.93 35.15
CA PHE A 200 40.39 -41.88 36.56
C PHE A 200 41.44 -42.97 36.78
N LYS A 201 42.71 -42.57 36.75
CA LYS A 201 43.85 -43.45 37.00
C LYS A 201 43.97 -43.65 38.52
N TRP A 202 43.61 -44.83 39.02
CA TRP A 202 43.97 -45.23 40.39
C TRP A 202 45.49 -45.41 40.47
N GLY A 203 46.10 -44.81 41.49
CA GLY A 203 47.53 -44.90 41.74
C GLY A 203 47.88 -46.21 42.41
N ASP A 204 48.32 -47.20 41.63
CA ASP A 204 49.08 -48.33 42.15
C ASP A 204 50.56 -47.93 42.26
N ARG A 205 51.01 -47.74 43.50
CA ARG A 205 52.45 -47.76 43.84
C ARG A 205 52.77 -49.17 44.32
N ASP A 206 53.23 -49.98 43.39
CA ASP A 206 53.80 -51.29 43.66
C ASP A 206 55.00 -51.21 44.59
N HIS A 207 55.04 -52.16 45.51
CA HIS A 207 56.16 -52.49 46.38
C HIS A 207 57.41 -52.83 45.56
N ALA A 208 58.39 -51.93 45.54
CA ALA A 208 59.75 -52.27 45.19
C ALA A 208 60.50 -52.74 46.44
N LYS A 209 60.60 -54.06 46.61
CA LYS A 209 61.76 -54.67 47.29
C LYS A 209 63.02 -54.21 46.58
N ASN A 210 63.94 -53.54 47.27
CA ASN A 210 65.35 -53.69 46.93
C ASN A 210 66.22 -53.70 48.19
N ASN A 211 67.00 -54.76 48.24
CA ASN A 211 68.00 -55.12 49.22
C ASN A 211 69.30 -54.39 48.87
N SER A 212 69.84 -53.60 49.80
CA SER A 212 71.27 -53.27 49.79
C SER A 212 71.71 -52.76 51.16
N ARG A 213 72.42 -53.65 51.87
CA ARG A 213 73.64 -53.43 52.68
C ARG A 213 73.64 -52.25 53.66
N GLU A 214 73.85 -52.53 54.95
CA GLU A 214 75.15 -52.33 55.62
C GLU A 214 75.07 -52.76 57.10
N THR A 215 76.08 -53.55 57.49
CA THR A 215 76.64 -53.84 58.84
C THR A 215 75.72 -54.27 59.98
#